data_AF-A0A915HXP7-F1
#
_entry.id   AF-A0A915HXP7-F1
#
_cell.length_a   1.000
_cell.length_b   1.000
_cell.length_c   1.000
_cell.angle_alpha   90.00
_cell.angle_beta   90.00
_cell.angle_gamma   90.00
#
_symmetry.space_group_name_H-M   'P 1'
#
loop_
_entity.id
_entity.type
_entity.pdbx_description
1 polymer ?
#
loop_
_entity_poly.entity_id
_entity_poly.type
_entity_poly.pdbx_seq_one_letter_code
_entity_poly.pdbx_strand_id
1 'polypeptide(L)'
;MLVKEIGLGTIVEVVSVRLIYALFLSHHPIMVMILTSFISITLTSLALFLADIPKFTHPTLGFETHGTDFSRRISTFKIIEQQTSVNEDYTKRFFRRFSSTYLRLKSRNSDNIDNLSRNCSAPKQSCYDSDALESSR
;
A
#
# COMPACT_ATOMS: atom_id res chain seq x y z
N MET A 1 49.24 -1.09 9.80
CA MET A 1 49.52 -1.88 11.03
C MET A 1 48.41 -1.73 12.09
N LEU A 2 47.77 -0.56 12.23
CA LEU A 2 46.65 -0.29 13.16
C LEU A 2 45.37 -1.12 12.94
N VAL A 3 44.99 -1.44 11.69
CA VAL A 3 43.75 -2.20 11.39
C VAL A 3 43.79 -3.63 11.95
N LYS A 4 44.99 -4.21 12.08
CA LYS A 4 45.17 -5.59 12.56
C LYS A 4 44.99 -5.70 14.07
N GLU A 5 45.29 -4.65 14.83
CA GLU A 5 45.10 -4.62 16.29
C GLU A 5 43.64 -4.35 16.68
N ILE A 6 42.92 -3.52 15.92
CA ILE A 6 41.48 -3.27 16.14
C ILE A 6 40.66 -4.54 15.88
N GLY A 7 41.04 -5.31 14.84
CA GLY A 7 40.43 -6.60 14.55
C GLY A 7 40.72 -7.67 15.61
N LEU A 8 41.93 -7.71 16.17
CA LEU A 8 42.28 -8.68 17.21
C LEU A 8 41.58 -8.36 18.55
N GLY A 9 41.51 -7.07 18.91
CA GLY A 9 40.82 -6.62 20.13
C GLY A 9 39.32 -6.96 20.12
N THR A 10 38.64 -6.68 18.99
CA THR A 10 37.22 -7.02 18.84
C THR A 10 36.96 -8.53 18.87
N ILE A 11 37.85 -9.35 18.31
CA ILE A 11 37.73 -10.82 18.37
C ILE A 11 37.90 -11.33 19.81
N VAL A 12 38.88 -10.81 20.56
CA VAL A 12 39.11 -11.19 21.96
C VAL A 12 37.94 -10.78 22.85
N GLU A 13 37.37 -9.59 22.65
CA GLU A 13 36.17 -9.15 23.36
C GLU A 13 34.97 -10.05 23.06
N VAL A 14 34.72 -10.37 21.78
CA VAL A 14 33.60 -11.24 21.38
C VAL A 14 33.74 -12.65 21.97
N VAL A 15 34.94 -13.22 21.97
CA VAL A 15 35.20 -14.54 22.57
C VAL A 15 35.02 -14.51 24.08
N SER A 16 35.50 -13.45 24.73
CA SER A 16 35.37 -13.27 26.19
C SER A 16 33.90 -13.15 26.61
N VAL A 17 33.10 -12.34 25.90
CA VAL A 17 31.67 -12.18 26.17
C VAL A 17 30.92 -13.50 25.95
N ARG A 18 31.24 -14.25 24.89
CA ARG A 18 30.62 -15.56 24.62
C ARG A 18 30.94 -16.58 25.70
N LEU A 19 32.18 -16.60 26.19
CA LEU A 19 32.60 -17.53 27.24
C LEU A 19 31.94 -17.19 28.58
N ILE A 20 31.84 -15.91 28.93
CA ILE A 20 31.11 -15.44 30.13
C ILE A 20 29.63 -15.83 30.04
N TYR A 21 29.00 -15.62 28.88
CA TYR A 21 27.61 -16.00 28.66
C TYR A 21 27.39 -17.51 28.78
N ALA A 22 28.27 -18.32 28.17
CA ALA A 22 28.20 -19.77 28.24
C ALA A 22 28.39 -20.29 29.68
N LEU A 23 29.32 -19.71 30.43
CA LEU A 23 29.56 -20.04 31.84
C LEU A 23 28.35 -19.68 32.70
N PHE A 24 27.73 -18.52 32.46
CA PHE A 24 26.52 -18.08 33.14
C PHE A 24 25.34 -19.03 32.88
N LEU A 25 25.13 -19.44 31.62
CA LEU A 25 24.10 -20.41 31.24
C LEU A 25 24.31 -21.77 31.91
N SER A 26 25.56 -22.23 31.99
CA SER A 26 25.89 -23.53 32.60
C SER A 26 25.74 -23.51 34.12
N HIS A 27 26.03 -22.39 34.78
CA HIS A 27 26.02 -22.30 36.24
C HIS A 27 24.60 -22.08 36.81
N HIS A 28 23.72 -21.40 36.05
CA HIS A 28 22.36 -21.07 36.50
C HIS A 28 21.27 -21.31 35.43
N PRO A 29 21.14 -22.53 34.89
CA PRO A 29 20.18 -22.82 33.82
C PRO A 29 18.72 -22.58 34.25
N ILE A 30 18.38 -22.90 35.50
CA ILE A 30 17.02 -22.74 36.03
C ILE A 30 16.63 -21.26 36.12
N MET A 31 17.54 -20.37 36.55
CA MET A 31 17.26 -18.93 36.61
C MET A 31 17.01 -18.33 35.22
N VAL A 32 17.78 -18.77 34.21
CA VAL A 32 17.60 -18.35 32.82
C VAL A 32 16.22 -18.80 32.30
N MET A 33 15.81 -20.04 32.59
CA MET A 33 14.48 -20.55 32.23
C MET A 33 13.36 -19.73 32.89
N ILE A 34 13.48 -19.42 34.19
CA ILE A 34 12.49 -18.62 34.90
C ILE A 34 12.41 -17.21 34.30
N LEU A 35 13.53 -16.53 34.11
CA LEU A 35 13.57 -15.17 33.57
C LEU A 35 12.96 -15.11 32.16
N THR A 36 13.36 -16.02 31.28
CA THR A 36 12.84 -16.09 29.90
C THR A 36 11.35 -16.42 29.87
N SER A 37 10.88 -17.32 30.74
CA SER A 37 9.47 -17.63 30.86
C SER A 37 8.66 -16.42 31.36
N PHE A 38 9.18 -15.69 32.37
CA PHE A 38 8.55 -14.51 32.91
C PHE A 38 8.42 -13.40 31.86
N ILE A 39 9.50 -13.12 31.12
CA ILE A 39 9.48 -12.15 30.03
C ILE A 39 8.48 -12.58 28.94
N SER A 40 8.45 -13.86 28.59
CA SER A 40 7.53 -14.37 27.56
C SER A 40 6.07 -14.26 27.99
N ILE A 41 5.76 -14.62 29.23
CA ILE A 41 4.39 -14.55 29.78
C ILE A 41 3.93 -13.10 29.91
N THR A 42 4.79 -12.21 30.43
CA THR A 42 4.45 -10.78 30.57
C THR A 42 4.22 -10.14 29.21
N LEU A 43 5.07 -10.40 28.22
CA LEU A 43 4.89 -9.87 26.87
C LEU A 43 3.65 -10.43 26.18
N THR A 44 3.38 -11.73 26.33
CA THR A 44 2.19 -12.38 25.76
C THR A 44 0.91 -11.84 26.41
N SER A 45 0.89 -11.74 27.74
CA SER A 45 -0.23 -11.17 28.49
C SER A 45 -0.49 -9.73 28.06
N LEU A 46 0.57 -8.92 27.98
CA LEU A 46 0.48 -7.54 27.52
C LEU A 46 -0.10 -7.45 26.10
N ALA A 47 0.36 -8.30 25.18
CA ALA A 47 -0.17 -8.35 23.81
C ALA A 47 -1.67 -8.68 23.80
N LEU A 48 -2.13 -9.62 24.65
CA LEU A 48 -3.54 -9.98 24.75
C LEU A 48 -4.41 -8.89 25.39
N PHE A 49 -3.86 -8.09 26.30
CA PHE A 49 -4.59 -7.00 26.94
C PHE A 49 -4.68 -5.74 26.06
N LEU A 50 -3.63 -5.44 25.29
CA LEU A 50 -3.60 -4.24 24.45
C LEU A 50 -4.24 -4.46 23.07
N ALA A 51 -4.20 -5.68 22.54
CA ALA A 51 -4.75 -5.97 21.23
C ALA A 51 -6.17 -6.55 21.35
N ASP A 52 -7.11 -5.95 20.62
CA ASP A 52 -8.40 -6.58 20.39
C ASP A 52 -8.21 -7.92 19.66
N ILE A 53 -8.95 -8.94 20.08
CA ILE A 53 -8.91 -10.27 19.46
C ILE A 53 -9.25 -10.14 17.97
N PRO A 54 -8.38 -10.61 17.06
CA PRO A 54 -8.61 -10.45 15.62
C PRO A 54 -9.87 -11.22 15.20
N LYS A 55 -10.78 -10.53 14.52
CA LYS A 55 -12.01 -11.12 13.98
C LYS A 55 -11.77 -11.64 12.57
N PHE A 56 -11.92 -12.95 12.38
CA PHE A 56 -11.74 -13.62 11.09
C PHE A 56 -13.05 -13.81 10.31
N THR A 57 -13.99 -12.87 10.42
CA THR A 57 -15.34 -12.99 9.83
C THR A 57 -15.32 -12.99 8.30
N HIS A 58 -14.35 -12.31 7.69
CA HIS A 58 -14.24 -12.20 6.23
C HIS A 58 -12.92 -12.83 5.76
N PRO A 59 -12.94 -14.01 5.13
CA PRO A 59 -11.72 -14.69 4.70
C PRO A 59 -11.01 -13.94 3.56
N THR A 60 -11.71 -13.03 2.88
CA THR A 60 -11.17 -12.21 1.78
C THR A 60 -10.54 -10.89 2.24
N LEU A 61 -10.46 -10.64 3.54
CA LEU A 61 -9.91 -9.41 4.10
C LEU A 61 -8.37 -9.44 3.98
N GLY A 62 -7.80 -8.50 3.23
CA GLY A 62 -6.35 -8.43 2.96
C GLY A 62 -5.91 -8.88 1.55
N PHE A 63 -6.84 -9.30 0.68
CA PHE A 63 -6.54 -9.58 -0.74
C PHE A 63 -6.45 -8.33 -1.62
N GLU A 64 -6.70 -7.14 -1.06
CA GLU A 64 -6.55 -5.90 -1.80
C GLU A 64 -5.06 -5.57 -2.00
N THR A 65 -4.68 -5.25 -3.24
CA THR A 65 -3.28 -4.94 -3.59
C THR A 65 -2.90 -3.51 -3.18
N HIS A 66 -2.77 -3.28 -1.88
CA HIS A 66 -2.37 -1.98 -1.33
C HIS A 66 -1.02 -1.50 -1.91
N GLY A 67 -0.88 -0.19 -2.12
CA GLY A 67 0.36 0.43 -2.61
C GLY A 67 0.51 0.49 -4.13
N THR A 68 -0.43 -0.07 -4.89
CA THR A 68 -0.49 0.10 -6.36
C THR A 68 -1.31 1.33 -6.75
N ASP A 69 -0.99 1.94 -7.91
CA ASP A 69 -1.78 3.06 -8.44
C ASP A 69 -3.25 2.70 -8.67
N PHE A 70 -3.52 1.45 -9.05
CA PHE A 70 -4.87 0.92 -9.21
C PHE A 70 -5.62 0.85 -7.87
N SER A 71 -4.99 0.32 -6.82
CA SER A 71 -5.55 0.31 -5.46
C SER A 71 -5.77 1.73 -4.92
N ARG A 72 -4.90 2.70 -5.25
CA ARG A 72 -5.10 4.10 -4.88
C ARG A 72 -6.36 4.69 -5.51
N ARG A 73 -6.63 4.38 -6.78
CA ARG A 73 -7.85 4.82 -7.47
C ARG A 73 -9.10 4.17 -6.87
N ILE A 74 -9.07 2.86 -6.64
CA ILE A 74 -10.19 2.12 -6.04
C ILE A 74 -10.49 2.60 -4.62
N SER A 75 -9.47 2.73 -3.77
CA SER A 75 -9.63 3.20 -2.39
C SER A 75 -10.20 4.62 -2.34
N THR A 76 -9.73 5.51 -3.22
CA THR A 76 -10.25 6.87 -3.34
C THR A 76 -11.71 6.86 -3.78
N PHE A 77 -12.07 6.01 -4.74
CA PHE A 77 -13.45 5.85 -5.18
C PHE A 77 -14.36 5.34 -4.04
N LYS A 78 -13.94 4.31 -3.31
CA LYS A 78 -14.68 3.78 -2.14
C LYS A 78 -14.91 4.85 -1.06
N ILE A 79 -13.91 5.69 -0.79
CA ILE A 79 -14.05 6.80 0.18
C ILE A 79 -15.08 7.82 -0.32
N ILE A 80 -15.03 8.19 -1.60
CA ILE A 80 -15.99 9.13 -2.20
C ILE A 80 -17.41 8.57 -2.13
N GLU A 81 -17.60 7.29 -2.45
CA GLU A 81 -18.88 6.59 -2.36
C GLU A 81 -19.43 6.57 -0.92
N GLN A 82 -18.58 6.29 0.05
CA GLN A 82 -18.97 6.29 1.46
C GLN A 82 -19.36 7.69 1.95
N GLN A 83 -18.64 8.74 1.53
CA GLN A 83 -18.97 10.12 1.93
C GLN A 83 -20.23 10.66 1.25
N THR A 84 -20.50 10.24 0.01
CA THR A 84 -21.67 10.68 -0.76
C THR A 84 -22.96 9.96 -0.38
N SER A 85 -22.87 8.75 0.17
CA SER A 85 -24.03 8.00 0.69
C SER A 85 -24.50 8.50 2.06
N VAL A 86 -23.59 9.05 2.89
CA VAL A 86 -23.92 9.53 4.24
C VAL A 86 -24.47 10.97 4.25
N ASN A 87 -24.04 11.83 3.31
CA ASN A 87 -24.48 13.23 3.27
C ASN A 87 -24.97 13.65 1.89
N GLU A 88 -26.25 14.05 1.83
CA GLU A 88 -26.95 14.50 0.62
C GLU A 88 -26.31 15.74 -0.03
N ASP A 89 -25.69 16.60 0.79
CA ASP A 89 -25.00 17.81 0.32
C ASP A 89 -23.72 17.52 -0.46
N TYR A 90 -22.98 16.48 -0.08
CA TYR A 90 -21.77 16.08 -0.80
C TYR A 90 -22.12 15.42 -2.12
N THR A 91 -23.22 14.66 -2.17
CA THR A 91 -23.75 14.07 -3.39
C THR A 91 -24.07 15.18 -4.42
N LYS A 92 -24.82 16.21 -4.01
CA LYS A 92 -25.18 17.35 -4.90
C LYS A 92 -23.94 18.11 -5.39
N ARG A 93 -22.97 18.37 -4.51
CA ARG A 93 -21.72 19.07 -4.89
C ARG A 93 -20.83 18.23 -5.79
N PHE A 94 -20.70 16.94 -5.48
CA PHE A 94 -19.95 15.98 -6.29
C PHE A 94 -20.54 15.91 -7.69
N PHE A 95 -21.83 15.61 -7.85
CA PHE A 95 -22.47 15.52 -9.16
C PHE A 95 -22.42 16.82 -9.95
N ARG A 96 -22.54 18.00 -9.29
CA ARG A 96 -22.37 19.30 -9.96
C ARG A 96 -20.96 19.52 -10.49
N ARG A 97 -19.93 19.09 -9.74
CA ARG A 97 -18.53 19.19 -10.17
C ARG A 97 -18.18 18.14 -11.22
N PHE A 98 -18.72 16.93 -11.08
CA PHE A 98 -18.49 15.83 -12.02
C PHE A 98 -19.16 16.12 -13.37
N SER A 99 -20.41 16.59 -13.37
CA SER A 99 -21.13 16.91 -14.60
C SER A 99 -20.46 18.04 -15.38
N SER A 100 -20.04 19.12 -14.69
CA SER A 100 -19.35 20.23 -15.35
C SER A 100 -18.01 19.83 -15.96
N THR A 101 -17.28 18.90 -15.33
CA THR A 101 -15.99 18.41 -15.85
C THR A 101 -16.20 17.46 -17.03
N TYR A 102 -17.16 16.54 -16.93
CA TYR A 102 -17.52 15.62 -18.02
C TYR A 102 -18.04 16.36 -19.26
N LEU A 103 -18.93 17.34 -19.07
CA LEU A 103 -19.43 18.17 -20.16
C LEU A 103 -18.32 18.98 -20.82
N ARG A 104 -17.34 19.47 -20.05
CA ARG A 104 -16.18 20.19 -20.58
C ARG A 104 -15.21 19.28 -21.35
N LEU A 105 -15.02 18.04 -20.90
CA LEU A 105 -14.28 17.01 -21.63
C LEU A 105 -14.98 16.64 -22.94
N LYS A 106 -16.31 16.45 -22.90
CA LYS A 106 -17.12 16.20 -24.09
C LYS A 106 -17.04 17.36 -25.09
N SER A 107 -17.16 18.60 -24.60
CA SER A 107 -17.00 19.82 -25.42
C SER A 107 -15.63 19.86 -26.07
N ARG A 108 -14.54 19.72 -25.29
CA ARG A 108 -13.18 19.71 -25.85
C ARG A 108 -12.98 18.59 -26.87
N ASN A 109 -13.56 17.41 -26.66
CA ASN A 109 -13.45 16.32 -27.61
C ASN A 109 -14.22 16.63 -28.90
N SER A 110 -15.42 17.23 -28.80
CA SER A 110 -16.18 17.72 -29.96
C SER A 110 -15.40 18.77 -30.74
N ASP A 111 -14.86 19.78 -30.04
CA ASP A 111 -14.06 20.85 -30.66
C ASP A 111 -12.81 20.26 -31.35
N ASN A 112 -12.19 19.24 -30.78
CA ASN A 112 -11.03 18.58 -31.35
C ASN A 112 -11.39 17.75 -32.60
N ILE A 113 -12.53 17.05 -32.59
CA ILE A 113 -13.09 16.34 -33.75
C ILE A 113 -13.45 17.33 -34.87
N ASP A 114 -14.06 18.46 -34.53
CA ASP A 114 -14.42 19.51 -35.49
C ASP A 114 -13.18 20.16 -36.12
N ASN A 115 -12.13 20.38 -35.32
CA ASN A 115 -10.85 20.89 -35.81
C ASN A 115 -10.10 19.84 -36.66
N LEU A 116 -10.19 18.56 -36.30
CA LEU A 116 -9.63 17.46 -37.10
C LEU A 116 -10.35 17.34 -38.45
N SER A 117 -11.68 17.46 -38.47
CA SER A 117 -12.50 17.49 -39.68
C SER A 117 -12.16 18.68 -40.59
N ARG A 118 -11.97 19.87 -40.01
CA ARG A 118 -11.51 21.05 -40.78
C ARG A 118 -10.10 20.87 -41.35
N ASN A 119 -9.20 20.25 -40.61
CA ASN A 119 -7.86 19.93 -41.10
C ASN A 119 -7.86 18.83 -42.18
N CYS A 120 -8.84 17.93 -42.17
CA CYS A 120 -9.05 16.93 -43.21
C CYS A 120 -9.81 17.47 -44.45
N SER A 121 -10.36 18.69 -44.37
CA SER A 121 -11.06 19.35 -45.48
C SER A 121 -10.10 20.12 -46.41
N ALA A 122 -8.82 20.19 -46.08
CA ALA A 122 -7.77 20.62 -47.01
C ALA A 122 -7.41 19.44 -47.97
N PRO A 123 -7.19 19.69 -49.26
CA PRO A 123 -7.12 18.60 -50.23
C PRO A 123 -5.84 17.77 -50.08
N LYS A 124 -6.08 16.47 -49.84
CA LYS A 124 -5.24 15.27 -50.02
C LYS A 124 -4.01 15.12 -49.10
N GLN A 125 -4.10 14.21 -48.12
CA GLN A 125 -3.70 12.80 -48.26
C GLN A 125 -3.90 12.05 -46.92
N SER A 126 -4.61 10.92 -46.96
CA SER A 126 -4.55 9.79 -46.01
C SER A 126 -5.08 10.01 -44.57
N CYS A 127 -6.40 9.98 -44.41
CA CYS A 127 -7.00 9.40 -43.21
C CYS A 127 -7.78 8.15 -43.62
N TYR A 128 -7.06 7.03 -43.77
CA TYR A 128 -7.66 5.70 -43.72
C TYR A 128 -7.50 5.14 -42.31
N ASP A 129 -8.55 4.44 -41.90
CA ASP A 129 -8.71 3.57 -40.74
C ASP A 129 -8.94 4.21 -39.36
N SER A 130 -10.22 4.45 -39.08
CA SER A 130 -10.79 4.16 -37.75
C SER A 130 -12.19 3.55 -37.82
N ASP A 131 -12.59 2.98 -38.96
CA ASP A 131 -13.73 2.04 -39.04
C ASP A 131 -13.24 0.62 -38.73
N ALA A 132 -12.59 0.45 -37.58
CA ALA A 132 -12.56 -0.84 -36.89
C ALA A 132 -13.68 -0.82 -35.86
N LEU A 133 -14.91 -0.93 -36.40
CA LEU A 133 -16.09 -1.34 -35.66
C LEU A 133 -15.72 -2.49 -34.72
N GLU A 134 -15.97 -2.29 -33.43
CA GLU A 134 -17.25 -2.76 -32.87
C GLU A 134 -17.75 -4.08 -33.49
N SER A 135 -16.91 -5.12 -33.49
CA SER A 135 -17.30 -6.49 -33.86
C SER A 135 -16.30 -7.54 -33.37
N SER A 136 -16.08 -7.62 -32.06
CA SER A 136 -15.83 -8.90 -31.38
C SER A 136 -15.80 -8.70 -29.87
N ARG A 137 -16.86 -9.22 -29.24
CA ARG A 137 -16.91 -9.94 -27.96
C ARG A 137 -16.14 -9.37 -26.76
#